data_AF-A0AAU8DHN1-F1
#
_entry.id   AF-A0AAU8DHN1-F1
#
_cell.length_a   1.000
_cell.length_b   1.000
_cell.length_c   1.000
_cell.angle_alpha   90.00
_cell.angle_beta   90.00
_cell.angle_gamma   90.00
#
_symmetry.space_group_name_H-M   'P 1'
#
loop_
_entity.id
_entity.type
_entity.pdbx_description
1 polymer ?
#
loop_
_entity_poly.entity_id
_entity_poly.type
_entity_poly.pdbx_seq_one_letter_code
_entity_poly.pdbx_strand_id
1 'polypeptide(L)'
;MLRLHQDRQAERKREVAEWIERLRGGHLLQPIPGDPEAIARLLGNVHMPQKRQRDRAITALAHEQGFPNNQIAVCLGLDRRTSRRYLRAYHQGGVEQLLAPETRGERKAEQEDLKDAVFRLLHEPPMDHGINRTSWIMRDLRKVLADQGFAACAQIVSQIIRNAGWKWKN
;
A
#
# COMPACT_ATOMS: atom_id res chain seq x y z
N MET A 1 -14.04 -2.64 40.51
CA MET A 1 -14.57 -2.42 39.14
C MET A 1 -13.55 -2.61 38.02
N LEU A 2 -12.25 -2.35 38.21
CA LEU A 2 -11.24 -2.51 37.13
C LEU A 2 -11.02 -3.96 36.65
N ARG A 3 -11.05 -4.96 37.54
CA ARG A 3 -10.80 -6.37 37.21
C ARG A 3 -11.84 -6.96 36.24
N LEU A 4 -13.13 -6.71 36.51
CA LEU A 4 -14.25 -7.20 35.67
C LEU A 4 -14.17 -6.72 34.21
N HIS A 5 -13.64 -5.52 33.95
CA HIS A 5 -13.49 -5.01 32.58
C HIS A 5 -12.32 -5.67 31.85
N GLN A 6 -11.20 -5.91 32.54
CA GLN A 6 -10.05 -6.60 31.97
C GLN A 6 -10.39 -8.06 31.63
N ASP A 7 -11.14 -8.73 32.51
CA ASP A 7 -11.59 -10.10 32.29
C ASP A 7 -12.49 -10.21 31.05
N ARG A 8 -13.43 -9.27 30.88
CA ARG A 8 -14.31 -9.21 29.71
C ARG A 8 -13.56 -8.92 28.40
N GLN A 9 -12.52 -8.08 28.43
CA GLN A 9 -11.69 -7.83 27.25
C GLN A 9 -10.83 -9.04 26.88
N ALA A 10 -10.33 -9.77 27.89
CA ALA A 10 -9.57 -11.00 27.69
C ALA A 10 -10.45 -12.12 27.12
N GLU A 11 -11.67 -12.27 27.62
CA GLU A 11 -12.66 -13.23 27.13
C GLU A 11 -13.03 -12.94 25.67
N ARG A 12 -13.39 -11.70 25.34
CA ARG A 12 -13.67 -11.29 23.95
C ARG A 12 -12.49 -11.53 23.02
N LYS A 13 -11.26 -11.26 23.48
CA LYS A 13 -10.06 -11.54 22.69
C LYS A 13 -9.93 -13.03 22.38
N ARG A 14 -10.18 -13.91 23.37
CA ARG A 14 -10.15 -15.37 23.19
C ARG A 14 -11.23 -15.82 22.20
N GLU A 15 -12.44 -15.32 22.35
CA GLU A 15 -13.56 -15.61 21.43
C GLU A 15 -13.22 -15.26 19.98
N VAL A 16 -12.67 -14.06 19.74
CA VAL A 16 -12.24 -13.64 18.38
C VAL A 16 -11.12 -14.54 17.86
N ALA A 17 -10.14 -14.88 18.70
CA ALA A 17 -9.03 -15.74 18.31
C ALA A 17 -9.52 -17.15 17.94
N GLU A 18 -10.35 -17.77 18.77
CA GLU A 18 -10.94 -19.08 18.50
C GLU A 18 -11.78 -19.07 17.22
N TRP A 19 -12.57 -18.02 17.00
CA TRP A 19 -13.34 -17.88 15.78
C TRP A 19 -12.44 -17.76 14.54
N ILE A 20 -11.34 -16.99 14.61
CA ILE A 20 -10.37 -16.87 13.50
C ILE A 20 -9.71 -18.23 13.21
N GLU A 21 -9.36 -19.01 14.23
CA GLU A 21 -8.77 -20.34 14.02
C GLU A 21 -9.78 -21.32 13.38
N ARG A 22 -11.05 -21.28 13.80
CA ARG A 22 -12.12 -22.07 13.15
C ARG A 22 -12.33 -21.65 11.70
N LEU A 23 -12.33 -20.34 11.42
CA LEU A 23 -12.40 -19.80 10.07
C LEU A 23 -11.25 -20.33 9.21
N ARG A 24 -10.02 -20.26 9.71
CA ARG A 24 -8.83 -20.78 9.03
C ARG A 24 -8.86 -22.30 8.81
N GLY A 25 -9.53 -23.03 9.70
CA GLY A 25 -9.72 -24.47 9.54
C GLY A 25 -10.90 -24.85 8.62
N GLY A 26 -11.76 -23.91 8.23
CA GLY A 26 -13.00 -24.23 7.50
C GLY A 26 -14.10 -24.86 8.36
N HIS A 27 -14.04 -24.71 9.68
CA HIS A 27 -14.95 -25.35 10.66
C HIS A 27 -15.94 -24.35 11.27
N LEU A 28 -16.44 -23.39 10.47
CA LEU A 28 -17.44 -22.45 10.98
C LEU A 28 -18.76 -23.17 11.26
N LEU A 29 -19.28 -22.98 12.47
CA LEU A 29 -20.52 -23.61 12.92
C LEU A 29 -21.77 -22.86 12.44
N GLN A 30 -21.61 -21.59 12.09
CA GLN A 30 -22.69 -20.71 11.66
C GLN A 30 -22.27 -19.97 10.38
N PRO A 31 -23.22 -19.71 9.46
CA PRO A 31 -22.96 -18.81 8.34
C PRO A 31 -22.55 -17.42 8.84
N ILE A 32 -21.60 -16.81 8.14
CA ILE A 32 -21.21 -15.43 8.41
C ILE A 32 -22.34 -14.53 7.89
N PRO A 33 -22.83 -13.55 8.68
CA PRO A 33 -23.81 -12.57 8.20
C PRO A 33 -23.30 -11.77 7.01
N GLY A 34 -24.21 -11.18 6.23
CA GLY A 34 -23.88 -10.29 5.11
C GLY A 34 -24.21 -10.87 3.74
N ASP A 35 -23.66 -10.25 2.69
CA ASP A 35 -23.87 -10.65 1.30
C ASP A 35 -23.16 -11.99 0.99
N PRO A 36 -23.89 -13.05 0.61
CA PRO A 36 -23.29 -14.36 0.32
C PRO A 36 -22.20 -14.33 -0.75
N GLU A 37 -22.32 -13.48 -1.78
CA GLU A 37 -21.32 -13.38 -2.84
C GLU A 37 -20.02 -12.77 -2.30
N ALA A 38 -20.12 -11.65 -1.59
CA ALA A 38 -18.98 -11.04 -0.91
C ALA A 38 -18.31 -12.02 0.07
N ILE A 39 -19.08 -12.74 0.89
CA ILE A 39 -18.56 -13.72 1.84
C ILE A 39 -17.82 -14.84 1.11
N ALA A 40 -18.39 -15.42 0.05
CA ALA A 40 -17.74 -16.47 -0.73
C ALA A 40 -16.38 -16.01 -1.31
N ARG A 41 -16.32 -14.79 -1.85
CA ARG A 41 -15.08 -14.22 -2.39
C ARG A 41 -14.03 -13.98 -1.31
N LEU A 42 -14.44 -13.48 -0.15
CA LEU A 42 -13.54 -13.28 0.99
C LEU A 42 -13.01 -14.62 1.52
N LEU A 43 -13.85 -15.65 1.63
CA LEU A 43 -13.45 -17.00 2.04
C LEU A 43 -12.37 -17.58 1.11
N GLY A 44 -12.50 -17.38 -0.20
CA GLY A 44 -11.47 -17.78 -1.17
C GLY A 44 -10.08 -17.15 -0.93
N ASN A 45 -10.00 -16.07 -0.15
CA ASN A 45 -8.75 -15.37 0.16
C ASN A 45 -8.17 -15.70 1.54
N VAL A 46 -8.89 -16.44 2.38
CA VAL A 46 -8.43 -16.83 3.74
C VAL A 46 -7.18 -17.73 3.69
N HIS A 47 -7.01 -18.50 2.62
CA HIS A 47 -5.88 -19.42 2.46
C HIS A 47 -4.77 -18.92 1.52
N MET A 48 -4.83 -17.66 1.10
CA MET A 48 -3.82 -17.11 0.20
C MET A 48 -2.43 -17.10 0.85
N PRO A 49 -1.37 -17.39 0.06
CA PRO A 49 -0.01 -17.39 0.58
C PRO A 49 0.45 -15.99 1.01
N GLN A 50 -0.06 -14.95 0.34
CA GLN A 50 0.22 -13.56 0.70
C GLN A 50 -0.52 -13.21 2.01
N LYS A 51 0.23 -13.10 3.12
CA LYS A 51 -0.28 -12.73 4.45
C LYS A 51 -1.23 -11.53 4.40
N ARG A 52 -0.92 -10.52 3.59
CA ARG A 52 -1.73 -9.31 3.49
C ARG A 52 -3.13 -9.54 2.95
N GLN A 53 -3.29 -10.35 1.89
CA GLN A 53 -4.61 -10.64 1.31
C GLN A 53 -5.44 -11.47 2.28
N ARG A 54 -4.79 -12.43 2.93
CA ARG A 54 -5.39 -13.22 4.01
C ARG A 54 -5.88 -12.35 5.17
N ASP A 55 -5.04 -11.46 5.68
CA ASP A 55 -5.42 -10.58 6.80
C ASP A 55 -6.53 -9.60 6.41
N ARG A 56 -6.53 -9.09 5.17
CA ARG A 56 -7.64 -8.27 4.63
C ARG A 56 -8.95 -9.04 4.65
N ALA A 57 -8.94 -10.26 4.11
CA ALA A 57 -10.12 -11.11 4.07
C ALA A 57 -10.65 -11.45 5.48
N ILE A 58 -9.77 -11.91 6.38
CA ILE A 58 -10.16 -12.24 7.75
C ILE A 58 -10.66 -11.01 8.52
N THR A 59 -10.08 -9.83 8.29
CA THR A 59 -10.54 -8.58 8.90
C THR A 59 -11.99 -8.26 8.51
N ALA A 60 -12.33 -8.39 7.22
CA ALA A 60 -13.69 -8.14 6.74
C ALA A 60 -14.67 -9.20 7.25
N LEU A 61 -14.31 -10.49 7.18
CA LEU A 61 -15.15 -11.58 7.66
C LEU A 61 -15.44 -11.49 9.17
N ALA A 62 -14.41 -11.17 9.97
CA ALA A 62 -14.58 -10.99 11.42
C ALA A 62 -15.46 -9.76 11.75
N HIS A 63 -15.41 -8.72 10.91
CA HIS A 63 -16.27 -7.56 11.04
C HIS A 63 -17.74 -7.89 10.71
N GLU A 64 -18.00 -8.63 9.64
CA GLU A 64 -19.34 -9.12 9.29
C GLU A 64 -19.92 -10.03 10.37
N GLN A 65 -19.08 -10.81 11.06
CA GLN A 65 -19.47 -11.58 12.25
C GLN A 65 -19.85 -10.70 13.46
N GLY A 66 -19.53 -9.40 13.44
CA GLY A 66 -19.84 -8.45 14.51
C GLY A 66 -18.71 -8.25 15.52
N PHE A 67 -17.49 -8.74 15.27
CA PHE A 67 -16.38 -8.53 16.19
C PHE A 67 -15.87 -7.09 16.15
N PRO A 68 -15.46 -6.53 17.31
CA PRO A 68 -14.98 -5.16 17.35
C PRO A 68 -13.58 -5.05 16.74
N ASN A 69 -13.37 -4.04 15.89
CA ASN A 69 -12.13 -3.84 15.11
C ASN A 69 -10.84 -3.82 15.95
N ASN A 70 -10.90 -3.36 17.21
CA ASN A 70 -9.73 -3.39 18.09
C ASN A 70 -9.29 -4.83 18.43
N GLN A 71 -10.22 -5.75 18.64
CA GLN A 71 -9.93 -7.15 18.95
C GLN A 71 -9.48 -7.89 17.70
N ILE A 72 -10.12 -7.65 16.55
CA ILE A 72 -9.69 -8.18 15.25
C ILE A 72 -8.23 -7.82 14.98
N ALA A 73 -7.88 -6.53 15.12
CA ALA A 73 -6.51 -6.06 14.89
C ALA A 73 -5.50 -6.74 15.82
N VAL A 74 -5.83 -6.88 17.11
CA VAL A 74 -4.96 -7.55 18.10
C VAL A 74 -4.76 -9.03 17.75
N CYS A 75 -5.82 -9.76 17.41
CA CYS A 75 -5.73 -11.19 17.09
C CYS A 75 -4.98 -11.45 15.77
N LEU A 76 -5.03 -10.52 14.80
CA LEU A 76 -4.27 -10.62 13.54
C LEU A 76 -2.85 -10.06 13.62
N GLY A 77 -2.45 -9.48 14.76
CA GLY A 77 -1.15 -8.81 14.91
C GLY A 77 -1.01 -7.56 14.02
N LEU A 78 -2.11 -6.84 13.78
CA LEU A 78 -2.17 -5.63 12.95
C LEU A 78 -2.19 -4.37 13.81
N ASP A 79 -1.61 -3.29 13.27
CA ASP A 79 -1.90 -1.95 13.80
C ASP A 79 -3.38 -1.59 13.58
N ARG A 80 -3.98 -0.90 14.57
CA ARG A 80 -5.42 -0.54 14.52
C ARG A 80 -5.75 0.34 13.32
N ARG A 81 -4.83 1.19 12.85
CA ARG A 81 -5.02 2.02 11.65
C ARG A 81 -5.03 1.16 10.39
N THR A 82 -4.21 0.11 10.34
CA THR A 82 -4.21 -0.85 9.22
C THR A 82 -5.55 -1.58 9.11
N SER A 83 -6.06 -2.12 10.23
CA SER A 83 -7.37 -2.79 10.27
C SER A 83 -8.50 -1.84 9.86
N ARG A 84 -8.51 -0.60 10.40
CA ARG A 84 -9.48 0.43 9.98
C ARG A 84 -9.39 0.77 8.50
N ARG A 85 -8.18 0.84 7.93
CA ARG A 85 -7.99 1.09 6.50
C ARG A 85 -8.59 -0.03 5.65
N TYR A 86 -8.44 -1.29 6.07
CA TYR A 86 -9.07 -2.43 5.40
C TYR A 86 -10.60 -2.33 5.44
N LEU A 87 -11.18 -2.11 6.62
CA LEU A 87 -12.64 -1.94 6.74
C LEU A 87 -13.15 -0.75 5.94
N ARG A 88 -12.41 0.37 5.90
CA ARG A 88 -12.77 1.52 5.08
C ARG A 88 -12.80 1.17 3.58
N ALA A 89 -11.77 0.49 3.08
CA ALA A 89 -11.74 0.06 1.68
C ALA A 89 -12.90 -0.90 1.37
N TYR A 90 -13.19 -1.83 2.28
CA TYR A 90 -14.31 -2.75 2.16
C TYR A 90 -15.67 -2.05 2.14
N HIS A 91 -15.91 -1.09 3.04
CA HIS A 91 -17.17 -0.34 3.05
C HIS A 91 -17.35 0.59 1.86
N GLN A 92 -16.26 1.11 1.30
CA GLN A 92 -16.32 2.08 0.19
C GLN A 92 -16.47 1.42 -1.19
N GLY A 93 -15.87 0.25 -1.38
CA GLY A 93 -15.81 -0.39 -2.70
C GLY A 93 -15.84 -1.92 -2.64
N GLY A 94 -16.33 -2.47 -1.54
CA GLY A 94 -16.57 -3.90 -1.38
C GLY A 94 -15.29 -4.75 -1.42
N VAL A 95 -15.49 -6.01 -1.80
CA VAL A 95 -14.41 -7.00 -1.91
C VAL A 95 -13.38 -6.59 -2.97
N GLU A 96 -13.81 -5.96 -4.06
CA GLU A 96 -12.92 -5.49 -5.13
C GLU A 96 -11.89 -4.50 -4.59
N GLN A 97 -12.34 -3.42 -3.95
CA GLN A 97 -11.43 -2.41 -3.45
C GLN A 97 -10.57 -2.92 -2.29
N LEU A 98 -11.12 -3.79 -1.45
CA LEU A 98 -10.38 -4.40 -0.34
C LEU A 98 -9.22 -5.26 -0.85
N LEU A 99 -9.48 -6.13 -1.84
CA LEU A 99 -8.52 -7.11 -2.33
C LEU A 99 -7.66 -6.60 -3.49
N ALA A 100 -7.99 -5.43 -4.05
CA ALA A 100 -7.22 -4.79 -5.10
C ALA A 100 -5.71 -4.77 -4.75
N PRO A 101 -4.84 -5.07 -5.74
CA PRO A 101 -3.42 -4.82 -5.60
C PRO A 101 -3.21 -3.38 -5.16
N GLU A 102 -2.26 -3.15 -4.25
CA GLU A 102 -1.89 -1.79 -3.92
C GLU A 102 -1.21 -1.20 -5.15
N THR A 103 -1.92 -0.30 -5.83
CA THR A 103 -1.30 0.55 -6.83
C THR A 103 -0.26 1.36 -6.08
N ARG A 104 1.02 1.05 -6.32
CA ARG A 104 2.06 2.03 -6.04
C ARG A 104 1.65 3.25 -6.86
N GLY A 105 1.44 4.38 -6.21
CA GLY A 105 1.18 5.63 -6.92
C GLY A 105 2.24 5.85 -7.99
N GLU A 106 1.93 6.70 -8.97
CA GLU A 106 2.83 7.00 -10.09
C GLU A 106 4.26 7.17 -9.57
N ARG A 107 5.18 6.35 -10.10
CA ARG A 107 6.56 6.41 -9.64
C ARG A 107 7.09 7.78 -10.02
N LYS A 108 8.00 8.35 -9.22
CA LYS A 108 8.58 9.65 -9.55
C LYS A 108 9.21 9.70 -10.94
N ALA A 109 9.79 8.59 -11.42
CA ALA A 109 10.34 8.47 -12.78
C ALA A 109 9.27 8.40 -13.90
N GLU A 110 8.01 8.19 -13.55
CA GLU A 110 6.86 8.14 -14.46
C GLU A 110 6.12 9.48 -14.51
N GLN A 111 6.34 10.39 -13.55
CA GLN A 111 5.73 11.74 -13.52
C GLN A 111 6.05 12.53 -14.79
N GLU A 112 5.02 12.90 -15.53
CA GLU A 112 5.16 13.55 -16.83
C GLU A 112 5.87 14.91 -16.73
N ASP A 113 5.49 15.74 -15.75
CA ASP A 113 6.14 17.04 -15.53
C ASP A 113 7.65 16.92 -15.29
N LEU A 114 8.07 15.89 -14.55
CA LEU A 114 9.49 15.64 -14.31
C LEU A 114 10.21 15.14 -15.56
N LYS A 115 9.57 14.28 -16.36
CA LYS A 115 10.13 13.82 -17.63
C LYS A 115 10.31 15.01 -18.58
N ASP A 116 9.30 15.85 -18.71
CA ASP A 116 9.33 17.04 -19.57
C ASP A 116 10.44 18.00 -19.15
N ALA A 117 10.60 18.26 -17.85
CA ALA A 117 11.70 19.06 -17.34
C ALA A 117 13.07 18.45 -17.64
N VAL A 118 13.22 17.13 -17.45
CA VAL A 118 14.46 16.40 -17.78
C VAL A 118 14.76 16.48 -19.27
N PHE A 119 13.78 16.25 -20.14
CA PHE A 119 13.98 16.30 -21.59
C PHE A 119 14.26 17.71 -22.07
N ARG A 120 13.56 18.72 -21.55
CA ARG A 120 13.84 20.12 -21.87
C ARG A 120 15.29 20.46 -21.54
N LEU A 121 15.73 20.16 -20.32
CA LEU A 121 17.11 20.43 -19.89
C LEU A 121 18.16 19.67 -20.72
N LEU A 122 17.86 18.43 -21.16
CA LEU A 122 18.77 17.67 -22.02
C LEU A 122 19.03 18.32 -23.39
N HIS A 123 18.08 19.11 -23.88
CA HIS A 123 18.18 19.79 -25.17
C HIS A 123 18.71 21.23 -25.07
N GLU A 124 18.88 21.77 -23.85
CA GLU A 124 19.44 23.09 -23.61
C GLU A 124 20.97 23.04 -23.57
N PRO A 125 21.72 23.96 -24.20
CA PRO A 125 23.17 23.96 -24.08
C PRO A 125 23.60 24.26 -22.62
N PRO A 126 24.67 23.61 -22.09
CA PRO A 126 25.09 23.77 -20.69
C PRO A 126 25.58 25.19 -20.36
N MET A 127 25.97 25.96 -21.39
CA MET A 127 26.36 27.36 -21.24
C MET A 127 25.22 28.24 -20.73
N ASP A 128 23.97 27.90 -21.06
CA ASP A 128 22.78 28.63 -20.58
C ASP A 128 22.62 28.54 -19.05
N HIS A 129 23.27 27.55 -18.45
CA HIS A 129 23.28 27.28 -17.01
C HIS A 129 24.63 27.62 -16.35
N GLY A 130 25.53 28.30 -17.07
CA GLY A 130 26.86 28.67 -16.57
C GLY A 130 27.80 27.47 -16.39
N ILE A 131 27.55 26.34 -17.07
CA ILE A 131 28.32 25.11 -16.96
C ILE A 131 29.21 24.93 -18.20
N ASN A 132 30.45 24.53 -17.98
CA ASN A 132 31.36 24.19 -19.07
C ASN A 132 30.86 22.96 -19.83
N ARG A 133 30.88 23.02 -21.17
CA ARG A 133 30.42 21.93 -22.06
C ARG A 133 31.08 20.58 -21.77
N THR A 134 32.33 20.58 -21.32
CA THR A 134 33.08 19.37 -21.00
C THR A 134 32.74 18.77 -19.64
N SER A 135 32.14 19.55 -18.73
CA SER A 135 31.81 19.13 -17.36
C SER A 135 30.34 18.79 -17.17
N TRP A 136 29.53 18.71 -18.23
CA TRP A 136 28.09 18.47 -18.11
C TRP A 136 27.76 17.04 -17.68
N ILE A 137 27.66 16.84 -16.37
CA ILE A 137 27.49 15.53 -15.71
C ILE A 137 26.16 15.46 -14.94
N MET A 138 25.82 14.27 -14.44
CA MET A 138 24.58 14.02 -13.71
C MET A 138 24.39 14.94 -12.49
N ARG A 139 25.48 15.30 -11.80
CA ARG A 139 25.43 16.24 -10.67
C ARG A 139 24.86 17.60 -11.09
N ASP A 140 25.28 18.10 -12.24
CA ASP A 140 24.91 19.43 -12.70
C ASP A 140 23.47 19.43 -13.24
N LEU A 141 23.04 18.36 -13.94
CA LEU A 141 21.63 18.15 -14.31
C LEU A 141 20.71 18.24 -13.10
N ARG A 142 21.06 17.53 -12.02
CA ARG A 142 20.24 17.51 -10.81
C ARG A 142 20.17 18.87 -10.14
N LYS A 143 21.27 19.64 -10.18
CA LYS A 143 21.30 20.99 -9.62
C LYS A 143 20.34 21.89 -10.39
N VAL A 144 20.46 21.95 -11.71
CA VAL A 144 19.57 22.77 -12.55
C VAL A 144 18.11 22.35 -12.41
N LEU A 145 17.82 21.04 -12.42
CA LEU A 145 16.46 20.55 -12.18
C LEU A 145 15.91 20.97 -10.81
N ALA A 146 16.72 20.91 -9.76
CA ALA A 146 16.29 21.35 -8.43
C ALA A 146 16.02 22.86 -8.40
N ASP A 147 16.88 23.66 -9.04
CA ASP A 147 16.71 25.11 -9.17
C ASP A 147 15.43 25.46 -9.97
N GLN A 148 15.02 24.60 -10.91
CA GLN A 148 13.75 24.70 -11.66
C GLN A 148 12.53 24.11 -10.93
N GLY A 149 12.68 23.60 -9.70
CA GLY A 149 11.59 23.02 -8.89
C GLY A 149 11.38 21.50 -9.04
N PHE A 150 12.20 20.82 -9.83
CA PHE A 150 12.09 19.39 -10.16
C PHE A 150 13.14 18.53 -9.45
N ALA A 151 13.31 18.74 -8.14
CA ALA A 151 14.33 18.04 -7.37
C ALA A 151 14.17 16.51 -7.42
N ALA A 152 15.15 15.81 -7.99
CA ALA A 152 15.19 14.34 -8.09
C ALA A 152 16.60 13.79 -7.80
N CYS A 153 16.68 12.54 -7.33
CA CYS A 153 17.96 11.87 -7.14
C CYS A 153 18.52 11.35 -8.47
N ALA A 154 19.84 11.12 -8.53
CA ALA A 154 20.53 10.67 -9.74
C ALA A 154 19.91 9.39 -10.32
N GLN A 155 19.50 8.45 -9.46
CA GLN A 155 18.89 7.21 -9.92
C GLN A 155 17.57 7.43 -10.68
N ILE A 156 16.74 8.39 -10.24
CA ILE A 156 15.47 8.70 -10.91
C ILE A 156 15.73 9.40 -12.24
N VAL A 157 16.62 10.39 -12.27
CA VAL A 157 16.99 11.09 -13.51
C VAL A 157 17.63 10.11 -14.51
N SER A 158 18.58 9.29 -14.08
CA SER A 158 19.17 8.23 -14.92
C SER A 158 18.15 7.18 -15.37
N GLN A 159 17.10 6.90 -14.59
CA GLN A 159 16.03 6.02 -15.02
C GLN A 159 15.21 6.66 -16.15
N ILE A 160 14.83 7.93 -16.01
CA ILE A 160 14.09 8.68 -17.03
C ILE A 160 14.87 8.72 -18.35
N ILE A 161 16.15 9.09 -18.28
CA ILE A 161 17.03 9.19 -19.46
C ILE A 161 17.19 7.83 -20.15
N ARG A 162 17.43 6.75 -19.37
CA ARG A 162 17.57 5.39 -19.93
C ARG A 162 16.28 4.87 -20.54
N ASN A 163 15.13 5.13 -19.91
CA ASN A 163 13.83 4.73 -20.44
C ASN A 163 13.54 5.39 -21.79
N ALA A 164 14.07 6.59 -22.02
CA ALA A 164 13.98 7.30 -23.30
C ALA A 164 15.00 6.81 -24.35
N GLY A 165 15.88 5.87 -24.01
CA GLY A 165 16.91 5.33 -24.91
C GLY A 165 18.24 6.09 -24.91
N TRP A 166 18.44 7.05 -24.00
CA TRP A 166 19.65 7.88 -23.97
C TRP A 166 20.66 7.37 -22.91
N LYS A 167 21.93 7.68 -23.11
CA LYS A 167 23.00 7.46 -22.13
C LYS A 167 23.55 8.81 -21.69
N TRP A 168 23.76 9.00 -20.38
CA TRP A 168 24.30 10.23 -19.82
C TRP A 168 25.60 9.98 -19.06
N LYS A 169 26.44 11.01 -18.96
CA LYS A 169 27.69 10.96 -18.20
C LYS A 169 27.39 11.04 -16.70
N ASN A 170 27.93 10.11 -15.92
CA ASN A 170 27.86 10.17 -14.46
C ASN A 170 28.69 11.32 -13.92
#